data_AF-A0A962YTG8-F1
#
_entry.id   AF-A0A962YTG8-F1
#
_cell.length_a   1.000
_cell.length_b   1.000
_cell.length_c   1.000
_cell.angle_alpha   90.00
_cell.angle_beta   90.00
_cell.angle_gamma   90.00
#
_symmetry.space_group_name_H-M   'P 1'
#
loop_
_entity.id
_entity.type
_entity.pdbx_description
1 polymer ?
#
loop_
_entity_poly.entity_id
_entity_poly.type
_entity_poly.pdbx_seq_one_letter_code
_entity_poly.pdbx_strand_id
1 'polypeptide(L)'
;LNKGLNGYGSTTTPSGLAKINAWIESDVDNTAKRAYGGDLLGNVWRFDFDDNYSPAGKEAVKLAELRVSGNPQPITTKPELAKVNNLYDVVFVGTGRYLGIPDLSNVEQQSIYALKDTLASTGLGNVRQGNQLVEQTLTQQTNSVGRVIRTASQNPVDWATKNGWYLDLDPANLSPGERVNIEMQQQYNILTVATNVPDPNACNVGGYGFLYNIDIDTGGGLSTAPEQGTQVGVRLSTNALVAGIKVVKLVTGKTVAIVTDTTGTVTVEDLPSPTGAAAGSVKRTMWREIFD
;
A
#
# COMPACT_ATOMS: atom_id res chain seq x y z
N LEU A 1 22.19 -11.55 4.30
CA LEU A 1 21.14 -11.01 5.21
C LEU A 1 21.66 -10.58 6.59
N ASN A 2 22.77 -11.12 7.12
CA ASN A 2 23.23 -10.83 8.51
C ASN A 2 24.09 -9.55 8.70
N LYS A 3 24.15 -8.63 7.71
CA LYS A 3 25.01 -7.43 7.77
C LYS A 3 24.27 -6.08 7.81
N GLY A 4 22.95 -6.03 7.66
CA GLY A 4 22.24 -4.76 7.38
C GLY A 4 21.29 -4.22 8.47
N LEU A 5 20.80 -5.06 9.39
CA LEU A 5 19.71 -4.68 10.33
C LEU A 5 20.16 -4.53 11.79
N ASN A 6 21.46 -4.62 12.06
CA ASN A 6 21.99 -4.54 13.43
C ASN A 6 21.64 -3.18 14.08
N GLY A 7 20.92 -3.22 15.21
CA GLY A 7 20.57 -2.04 16.01
C GLY A 7 19.10 -1.62 16.02
N TYR A 8 18.19 -2.35 15.35
CA TYR A 8 16.76 -2.03 15.33
C TYR A 8 15.91 -3.10 16.01
N GLY A 9 15.07 -2.66 16.95
CA GLY A 9 14.18 -3.50 17.77
C GLY A 9 14.81 -4.01 19.07
N SER A 10 13.97 -4.64 19.90
CA SER A 10 14.34 -5.28 21.17
C SER A 10 13.64 -6.63 21.32
N THR A 11 13.93 -7.37 22.39
CA THR A 11 13.21 -8.61 22.73
C THR A 11 11.72 -8.38 23.03
N THR A 12 11.35 -7.17 23.46
CA THR A 12 9.97 -6.77 23.76
C THR A 12 9.28 -6.06 22.59
N THR A 13 10.06 -5.47 21.67
CA THR A 13 9.57 -4.81 20.46
C THR A 13 10.45 -5.20 19.27
N PRO A 14 10.34 -6.45 18.76
CA PRO A 14 11.16 -6.91 17.67
C PRO A 14 10.87 -6.11 16.39
N SER A 15 11.92 -5.72 15.64
CA SER A 15 11.77 -5.05 14.34
C SER A 15 11.03 -5.98 13.37
N GLY A 16 11.54 -7.20 13.17
CA GLY A 16 10.88 -8.24 12.37
C GLY A 16 10.62 -7.79 10.93
N LEU A 17 11.57 -8.02 10.03
CA LEU A 17 11.38 -7.75 8.61
C LEU A 17 10.20 -8.58 8.09
N ALA A 18 9.22 -7.90 7.47
CA ALA A 18 8.03 -8.53 6.91
C ALA A 18 8.31 -9.06 5.49
N LYS A 19 7.31 -9.00 4.60
CA LYS A 19 7.42 -9.44 3.21
C LYS A 19 8.27 -8.45 2.40
N ILE A 20 9.01 -8.98 1.42
CA ILE A 20 9.87 -8.19 0.52
C ILE A 20 9.34 -8.21 -0.92
N ASN A 21 9.64 -7.15 -1.68
CA ASN A 21 9.42 -7.10 -3.12
C ASN A 21 10.69 -6.65 -3.84
N ALA A 22 10.95 -7.19 -5.03
CA ALA A 22 12.17 -6.89 -5.78
C ALA A 22 11.88 -5.93 -6.93
N TRP A 23 12.74 -4.93 -7.09
CA TRP A 23 12.68 -4.01 -8.21
C TRP A 23 13.34 -4.64 -9.43
N ILE A 24 12.57 -4.71 -10.52
CA ILE A 24 13.01 -5.20 -11.82
C ILE A 24 12.91 -4.04 -12.80
N GLU A 25 14.05 -3.65 -13.38
CA GLU A 25 14.11 -2.50 -14.29
C GLU A 25 13.53 -2.83 -15.67
N SER A 26 13.78 -4.06 -16.13
CA SER A 26 13.41 -4.52 -17.47
C SER A 26 12.83 -5.93 -17.43
N ASP A 27 11.73 -6.12 -18.15
CA ASP A 27 11.03 -7.39 -18.33
C ASP A 27 11.79 -8.38 -19.23
N VAL A 28 12.68 -7.88 -20.09
CA VAL A 28 13.56 -8.74 -20.92
C VAL A 28 14.77 -9.27 -20.15
N ASP A 29 15.21 -8.57 -19.11
CA ASP A 29 16.36 -8.96 -18.28
C ASP A 29 15.92 -9.68 -16.98
N ASN A 30 14.74 -9.39 -16.42
CA ASN A 30 14.20 -9.99 -15.17
C ASN A 30 15.19 -10.06 -13.97
N THR A 31 16.31 -9.36 -14.06
CA THR A 31 17.31 -9.25 -13.02
C THR A 31 16.82 -8.27 -11.99
N ALA A 32 16.62 -8.75 -10.76
CA ALA A 32 16.36 -7.89 -9.62
C ALA A 32 17.57 -6.97 -9.42
N LYS A 33 17.33 -5.66 -9.26
CA LYS A 33 18.40 -4.66 -9.02
C LYS A 33 18.50 -4.25 -7.55
N ARG A 34 17.43 -4.46 -6.81
CA ARG A 34 17.28 -4.12 -5.38
C ARG A 34 16.00 -4.71 -4.85
N ALA A 35 15.86 -4.79 -3.54
CA ALA A 35 14.63 -5.22 -2.89
C ALA A 35 14.15 -4.20 -1.84
N TYR A 36 12.86 -4.25 -1.53
CA TYR A 36 12.23 -3.39 -0.53
C TYR A 36 11.44 -4.22 0.45
N GLY A 37 11.41 -3.80 1.71
CA GLY A 37 10.63 -4.45 2.76
C GLY A 37 10.31 -3.48 3.89
N GLY A 38 9.22 -3.76 4.61
CA GLY A 38 8.86 -3.04 5.82
C GLY A 38 9.12 -3.86 7.08
N ASP A 39 9.09 -3.21 8.23
CA ASP A 39 9.17 -3.88 9.54
C ASP A 39 8.08 -3.39 10.51
N LEU A 40 7.96 -4.06 11.66
CA LEU A 40 6.96 -3.75 12.70
C LEU A 40 7.23 -2.44 13.44
N LEU A 41 8.37 -1.79 13.21
CA LEU A 41 8.72 -0.48 13.76
C LEU A 41 8.47 0.65 12.76
N GLY A 42 7.82 0.35 11.64
CA GLY A 42 7.49 1.32 10.60
C GLY A 42 8.69 1.78 9.78
N ASN A 43 9.78 1.02 9.78
CA ASN A 43 10.90 1.31 8.88
C ASN A 43 10.64 0.67 7.52
N VAL A 44 10.88 1.44 6.45
CA VAL A 44 10.96 0.92 5.09
C VAL A 44 12.43 0.78 4.74
N TRP A 45 12.81 -0.38 4.24
CA TRP A 45 14.18 -0.76 3.91
C TRP A 45 14.34 -0.90 2.40
N ARG A 46 15.46 -0.41 1.89
CA ARG A 46 16.02 -0.73 0.58
C ARG A 46 17.19 -1.67 0.77
N PHE A 47 17.23 -2.76 0.02
CA PHE A 47 18.31 -3.72 -0.01
C PHE A 47 19.01 -3.66 -1.36
N ASP A 48 20.28 -3.35 -1.34
CA ASP A 48 21.17 -3.33 -2.49
C ASP A 48 22.17 -4.47 -2.32
N PHE A 49 22.03 -5.54 -3.11
CA PHE A 49 22.82 -6.75 -2.95
C PHE A 49 23.95 -6.87 -3.97
N ASP A 50 24.02 -5.97 -4.95
CA ASP A 50 25.07 -5.92 -5.97
C ASP A 50 25.94 -4.67 -5.89
N ASP A 51 25.73 -3.85 -4.85
CA ASP A 51 26.53 -2.66 -4.50
C ASP A 51 26.50 -1.58 -5.60
N ASN A 52 25.40 -1.53 -6.33
CA ASN A 52 25.18 -0.59 -7.42
C ASN A 52 24.88 0.84 -6.92
N TYR A 53 24.49 0.99 -5.65
CA TYR A 53 24.08 2.25 -5.06
C TYR A 53 24.92 2.58 -3.84
N SER A 54 25.23 3.87 -3.68
CA SER A 54 25.87 4.34 -2.45
C SER A 54 24.97 4.12 -1.21
N PRO A 55 25.57 3.93 -0.02
CA PRO A 55 27.00 3.80 0.23
C PRO A 55 27.49 2.38 -0.02
N ALA A 56 28.63 2.24 -0.69
CA ALA A 56 29.23 0.96 -1.01
C ALA A 56 29.49 0.10 0.24
N GLY A 57 29.30 -1.22 0.13
CA GLY A 57 29.44 -2.18 1.21
C GLY A 57 28.34 -2.11 2.28
N LYS A 58 27.24 -1.38 2.02
CA LYS A 58 26.06 -1.34 2.88
C LYS A 58 24.85 -1.84 2.14
N GLU A 59 24.55 -3.13 2.33
CA GLU A 59 23.51 -3.79 1.56
C GLU A 59 22.09 -3.46 2.03
N ALA A 60 21.92 -2.69 3.11
CA ALA A 60 20.62 -2.27 3.62
C ALA A 60 20.62 -0.78 4.02
N VAL A 61 19.73 -0.01 3.39
CA VAL A 61 19.49 1.39 3.70
C VAL A 61 18.06 1.52 4.24
N LYS A 62 17.90 2.16 5.40
CA LYS A 62 16.58 2.57 5.88
C LYS A 62 16.11 3.73 5.00
N LEU A 63 15.19 3.43 4.08
CA LEU A 63 14.62 4.38 3.14
C LEU A 63 13.71 5.39 3.84
N ALA A 64 12.86 4.95 4.77
CA ALA A 64 11.89 5.82 5.43
C ALA A 64 11.50 5.32 6.82
N GLU A 65 10.98 6.22 7.65
CA GLU A 65 10.27 5.91 8.88
C GLU A 65 8.82 6.40 8.78
N LEU A 66 7.87 5.51 9.04
CA LEU A 66 6.43 5.78 9.02
C LEU A 66 5.94 5.94 10.45
N ARG A 67 5.56 7.17 10.80
CA ARG A 67 5.12 7.53 12.15
C ARG A 67 3.95 8.51 12.10
N VAL A 68 2.98 8.32 12.99
CA VAL A 68 1.92 9.30 13.27
C VAL A 68 2.03 9.73 14.71
N SER A 69 2.12 11.03 14.96
CA SER A 69 2.25 11.59 16.32
C SER A 69 3.38 10.96 17.15
N GLY A 70 4.47 10.56 16.49
CA GLY A 70 5.62 9.89 17.11
C GLY A 70 5.52 8.37 17.21
N ASN A 71 4.32 7.80 17.05
CA ASN A 71 4.10 6.35 17.11
C ASN A 71 4.48 5.69 15.78
N PRO A 72 5.32 4.64 15.78
CA PRO A 72 5.66 3.89 14.58
C PRO A 72 4.44 3.12 14.05
N GLN A 73 4.28 3.11 12.74
CA GLN A 73 3.20 2.38 12.07
C GLN A 73 3.74 1.06 11.52
N PRO A 74 3.35 -0.10 12.05
CA PRO A 74 3.91 -1.39 11.65
C PRO A 74 3.58 -1.72 10.19
N ILE A 75 4.50 -2.39 9.48
CA ILE A 75 4.29 -2.84 8.11
C ILE A 75 4.33 -4.36 8.09
N THR A 76 3.25 -5.01 7.64
CA THR A 76 3.14 -6.48 7.59
C THR A 76 2.92 -7.04 6.19
N THR A 77 2.58 -6.19 5.24
CA THR A 77 2.27 -6.57 3.86
C THR A 77 3.47 -6.32 2.95
N LYS A 78 3.47 -7.01 1.81
CA LYS A 78 4.49 -6.85 0.78
C LYS A 78 4.36 -5.44 0.17
N PRO A 79 5.43 -4.64 0.05
CA PRO A 79 5.40 -3.39 -0.71
C PRO A 79 5.05 -3.64 -2.17
N GLU A 80 4.38 -2.70 -2.82
CA GLU A 80 4.22 -2.67 -4.27
C GLU A 80 5.18 -1.64 -4.88
N LEU A 81 5.62 -1.88 -6.10
CA LEU A 81 6.70 -1.12 -6.74
C LEU A 81 6.28 -0.68 -8.13
N ALA A 82 6.41 0.61 -8.45
CA ALA A 82 6.15 1.09 -9.79
C ALA A 82 7.02 2.30 -10.14
N LYS A 83 7.13 2.59 -11.44
CA LYS A 83 7.63 3.89 -11.91
C LYS A 83 6.45 4.84 -12.06
N VAL A 84 6.48 5.94 -11.34
CA VAL A 84 5.51 7.04 -11.47
C VAL A 84 6.02 8.04 -12.51
N ASN A 85 5.13 8.54 -13.37
CA ASN A 85 5.46 9.39 -14.52
C ASN A 85 6.56 8.80 -15.43
N ASN A 86 6.69 7.46 -15.46
CA ASN A 86 7.78 6.73 -16.12
C ASN A 86 9.21 7.16 -15.74
N LEU A 87 9.37 7.88 -14.63
CA LEU A 87 10.63 8.51 -14.26
C LEU A 87 11.04 8.22 -12.82
N TYR A 88 10.09 8.22 -11.90
CA TYR A 88 10.38 8.14 -10.47
C TYR A 88 10.14 6.74 -9.95
N ASP A 89 11.13 6.17 -9.27
CA ASP A 89 11.01 4.85 -8.65
C ASP A 89 10.28 4.99 -7.31
N VAL A 90 9.11 4.36 -7.19
CA VAL A 90 8.21 4.56 -6.06
C VAL A 90 7.88 3.24 -5.37
N VAL A 91 7.96 3.26 -4.04
CA VAL A 91 7.60 2.18 -3.13
C VAL A 91 6.27 2.50 -2.48
N PHE A 92 5.26 1.66 -2.73
CA PHE A 92 3.95 1.77 -2.11
C PHE A 92 3.88 0.85 -0.90
N VAL A 93 3.47 1.41 0.24
CA VAL A 93 3.41 0.69 1.52
C VAL A 93 2.08 1.00 2.20
N GLY A 94 1.39 -0.04 2.65
CA GLY A 94 0.26 0.08 3.57
C GLY A 94 0.68 -0.30 4.98
N THR A 95 0.29 0.49 5.98
CA THR A 95 0.61 0.18 7.38
C THR A 95 -0.54 -0.55 8.06
N GLY A 96 -0.19 -1.39 9.02
CA GLY A 96 -1.11 -2.26 9.72
C GLY A 96 -0.47 -3.52 10.26
N ARG A 97 -0.91 -3.95 11.43
CA ARG A 97 -0.63 -5.27 11.99
C ARG A 97 -1.92 -5.96 12.39
N TYR A 98 -2.02 -7.24 12.05
CA TYR A 98 -3.11 -8.13 12.43
C TYR A 98 -2.57 -9.54 12.64
N LEU A 99 -1.67 -9.68 13.61
CA LEU A 99 -0.89 -10.89 13.87
C LEU A 99 -1.21 -11.54 15.22
N GLY A 100 -1.91 -10.84 16.12
CA GLY A 100 -2.31 -11.38 17.41
C GLY A 100 -3.48 -10.66 18.07
N ILE A 101 -3.93 -11.19 19.20
CA ILE A 101 -5.08 -10.70 19.97
C ILE A 101 -5.01 -9.20 20.28
N PRO A 102 -3.85 -8.60 20.69
CA PRO A 102 -3.78 -7.17 20.98
C PRO A 102 -4.11 -6.28 19.78
N ASP A 103 -4.00 -6.80 18.55
CA ASP A 103 -4.29 -6.03 17.35
C ASP A 103 -5.78 -5.81 17.11
N LEU A 104 -6.64 -6.65 17.72
CA LEU A 104 -8.10 -6.56 17.59
C LEU A 104 -8.66 -5.27 18.19
N SER A 105 -8.04 -4.75 19.24
CA SER A 105 -8.47 -3.53 19.95
C SER A 105 -7.55 -2.34 19.72
N ASN A 106 -6.46 -2.50 18.97
CA ASN A 106 -5.58 -1.38 18.63
C ASN A 106 -6.31 -0.48 17.63
N VAL A 107 -6.41 0.81 17.95
CA VAL A 107 -7.09 1.81 17.12
C VAL A 107 -6.14 2.89 16.59
N GLU A 108 -4.84 2.64 16.64
CA GLU A 108 -3.84 3.61 16.18
C GLU A 108 -3.96 3.84 14.68
N GLN A 109 -3.84 5.12 14.28
CA GLN A 109 -3.91 5.55 12.89
C GLN A 109 -2.96 4.75 12.00
N GLN A 110 -3.51 4.14 10.95
CA GLN A 110 -2.73 3.57 9.85
C GLN A 110 -2.90 4.39 8.57
N SER A 111 -2.00 4.17 7.61
CA SER A 111 -1.99 4.95 6.39
C SER A 111 -1.49 4.13 5.21
N ILE A 112 -1.78 4.63 4.01
CA ILE A 112 -1.17 4.19 2.76
C ILE A 112 -0.16 5.27 2.34
N TYR A 113 1.01 4.85 1.89
CA TYR A 113 2.11 5.72 1.48
C TYR A 113 2.59 5.36 0.08
N ALA A 114 2.95 6.39 -0.68
CA ALA A 114 3.83 6.27 -1.84
C ALA A 114 5.13 7.02 -1.54
N LEU A 115 6.26 6.33 -1.65
CA LEU A 115 7.58 6.83 -1.27
C LEU A 115 8.52 6.80 -2.48
N LYS A 116 8.93 7.98 -2.93
CA LYS A 116 9.97 8.13 -3.96
C LYS A 116 11.32 7.70 -3.39
N ASP A 117 11.93 6.69 -3.99
CA ASP A 117 13.31 6.35 -3.71
C ASP A 117 14.23 7.11 -4.68
N THR A 118 14.99 8.06 -4.15
CA THR A 118 15.96 8.83 -4.93
C THR A 118 17.27 8.07 -5.18
N LEU A 119 17.40 6.86 -4.64
CA LEU A 119 18.60 6.02 -4.70
C LEU A 119 19.83 6.67 -4.04
N ALA A 120 19.59 7.68 -3.21
CA ALA A 120 20.62 8.33 -2.42
C ALA A 120 21.17 7.40 -1.33
N SER A 121 22.34 7.76 -0.79
CA SER A 121 23.01 7.03 0.30
C SER A 121 22.27 7.10 1.64
N THR A 122 21.43 8.12 1.80
CA THR A 122 20.65 8.39 3.00
C THR A 122 19.17 8.34 2.64
N GLY A 123 18.37 7.68 3.47
CA GLY A 123 16.92 7.67 3.30
C GLY A 123 16.26 9.01 3.64
N LEU A 124 14.95 9.03 3.50
CA LEU A 124 14.05 10.17 3.71
C LEU A 124 13.83 10.53 5.19
N GLY A 125 14.24 9.65 6.11
CA GLY A 125 13.95 9.80 7.54
C GLY A 125 12.46 9.65 7.84
N ASN A 126 11.94 10.39 8.83
CA ASN A 126 10.50 10.43 9.11
C ASN A 126 9.79 11.25 8.03
N VAL A 127 9.02 10.56 7.18
CA VAL A 127 8.42 11.15 5.97
C VAL A 127 7.28 12.13 6.27
N ARG A 128 6.75 12.14 7.50
CA ARG A 128 5.77 13.13 7.94
C ARG A 128 6.38 14.45 8.43
N GLN A 129 7.71 14.56 8.47
CA GLN A 129 8.40 15.79 8.83
C GLN A 129 8.90 16.52 7.58
N GLY A 130 9.00 17.85 7.65
CA GLY A 130 9.65 18.65 6.61
C GLY A 130 8.86 18.77 5.30
N ASN A 131 7.54 18.55 5.30
CA ASN A 131 6.67 18.69 4.12
C ASN A 131 7.13 17.86 2.91
N GLN A 132 7.64 16.65 3.17
CA GLN A 132 8.20 15.76 2.16
C GLN A 132 7.13 15.08 1.30
N LEU A 133 6.00 14.72 1.92
CA LEU A 133 4.88 14.06 1.26
C LEU A 133 3.69 15.00 1.14
N VAL A 134 2.88 14.80 0.09
CA VAL A 134 1.57 15.45 -0.05
C VAL A 134 0.52 14.61 0.67
N GLU A 135 -0.25 15.25 1.54
CA GLU A 135 -1.40 14.60 2.20
C GLU A 135 -2.59 14.53 1.24
N GLN A 136 -3.24 13.37 1.20
CA GLN A 136 -4.61 13.24 0.73
C GLN A 136 -5.53 12.95 1.91
N THR A 137 -6.71 13.54 1.89
CA THR A 137 -7.71 13.38 2.97
C THR A 137 -8.90 12.57 2.48
N LEU A 138 -9.33 11.62 3.30
CA LEU A 138 -10.54 10.83 3.03
C LEU A 138 -11.77 11.52 3.58
N THR A 139 -12.87 11.44 2.83
CA THR A 139 -14.22 11.65 3.36
C THR A 139 -15.08 10.42 3.07
N GLN A 140 -16.11 10.21 3.89
CA GLN A 140 -17.03 9.09 3.74
C GLN A 140 -18.44 9.59 3.47
N GLN A 141 -19.12 8.92 2.54
CA GLN A 141 -20.51 9.19 2.20
C GLN A 141 -21.23 7.92 1.77
N THR A 142 -22.54 8.01 1.61
CA THR A 142 -23.36 6.95 1.01
C THR A 142 -23.70 7.36 -0.41
N ASN A 143 -23.40 6.50 -1.39
CA ASN A 143 -23.71 6.79 -2.79
C ASN A 143 -25.20 6.56 -3.11
N SER A 144 -25.60 6.86 -4.35
CA SER A 144 -26.99 6.76 -4.82
C SER A 144 -27.60 5.35 -4.75
N VAL A 145 -26.77 4.30 -4.66
CA VAL A 145 -27.20 2.90 -4.53
C VAL A 145 -27.11 2.39 -3.08
N GLY A 146 -26.89 3.28 -2.11
CA GLY A 146 -26.88 2.93 -0.68
C GLY A 146 -25.58 2.31 -0.16
N ARG A 147 -24.51 2.27 -0.97
CA ARG A 147 -23.20 1.76 -0.52
C ARG A 147 -22.43 2.87 0.19
N VAL A 148 -21.76 2.51 1.29
CA VAL A 148 -20.76 3.37 1.91
C VAL A 148 -19.54 3.43 0.99
N ILE A 149 -19.19 4.64 0.55
CA ILE A 149 -18.03 4.92 -0.29
C ILE A 149 -17.13 5.95 0.38
N ARG A 150 -15.90 6.03 -0.10
CA ARG A 150 -14.93 7.05 0.30
C ARG A 150 -14.40 7.79 -0.89
N THR A 151 -14.29 9.10 -0.74
CA THR A 151 -13.63 9.98 -1.70
C THR A 151 -12.34 10.49 -1.08
N ALA A 152 -11.36 10.80 -1.93
CA ALA A 152 -10.13 11.47 -1.53
C ALA A 152 -10.09 12.89 -2.09
N SER A 153 -9.36 13.78 -1.41
CA SER A 153 -8.91 15.04 -2.01
C SER A 153 -8.10 14.79 -3.30
N GLN A 154 -8.00 15.82 -4.13
CA GLN A 154 -7.16 15.80 -5.34
C GLN A 154 -6.00 16.79 -5.22
N ASN A 155 -5.27 16.76 -4.10
CA ASN A 155 -4.10 17.63 -3.94
C ASN A 155 -3.03 17.21 -4.96
N PRO A 156 -2.49 18.12 -5.79
CA PRO A 156 -1.52 17.75 -6.81
C PRO A 156 -0.18 17.33 -6.18
N VAL A 157 0.44 16.29 -6.75
CA VAL A 157 1.76 15.80 -6.34
C VAL A 157 2.79 16.16 -7.40
N ASP A 158 3.59 17.18 -7.11
CA ASP A 158 4.77 17.50 -7.93
C ASP A 158 5.94 16.60 -7.55
N TRP A 159 6.13 15.52 -8.30
CA TRP A 159 7.20 14.54 -8.08
C TRP A 159 8.62 15.06 -8.31
N ALA A 160 8.79 16.25 -8.89
CA ALA A 160 10.10 16.88 -8.97
C ALA A 160 10.55 17.40 -7.60
N THR A 161 9.61 17.89 -6.80
CA THR A 161 9.88 18.56 -5.51
C THR A 161 9.43 17.76 -4.28
N LYS A 162 8.51 16.81 -4.46
CA LYS A 162 7.97 15.96 -3.38
C LYS A 162 8.55 14.55 -3.43
N ASN A 163 8.57 13.91 -2.27
CA ASN A 163 9.00 12.52 -2.10
C ASN A 163 7.81 11.53 -2.13
N GLY A 164 6.62 11.99 -2.53
CA GLY A 164 5.43 11.17 -2.74
C GLY A 164 4.21 11.70 -2.00
N TRP A 165 3.33 10.80 -1.57
CA TRP A 165 2.05 11.13 -0.94
C TRP A 165 1.68 10.13 0.16
N TYR A 166 0.72 10.52 1.02
CA TYR A 166 0.11 9.61 1.98
C TYR A 166 -1.40 9.83 2.11
N LEU A 167 -2.10 8.81 2.59
CA LEU A 167 -3.54 8.79 2.82
C LEU A 167 -3.83 8.12 4.17
N ASP A 168 -4.41 8.85 5.11
CA ASP A 168 -4.76 8.32 6.44
C ASP A 168 -6.10 7.55 6.43
N LEU A 169 -6.07 6.36 7.04
CA LEU A 169 -7.20 5.43 7.11
C LEU A 169 -8.00 5.62 8.41
N ASP A 170 -8.69 6.74 8.56
CA ASP A 170 -9.74 6.95 9.58
C ASP A 170 -10.53 8.24 9.33
N PRO A 171 -11.27 8.35 8.21
CA PRO A 171 -11.97 9.59 7.87
C PRO A 171 -12.95 9.95 8.97
N ALA A 172 -12.72 11.11 9.60
CA ALA A 172 -13.56 11.64 10.67
C ALA A 172 -13.81 10.66 11.85
N ASN A 173 -12.82 9.81 12.19
CA ASN A 173 -12.92 8.80 13.24
C ASN A 173 -14.04 7.75 13.01
N LEU A 174 -14.41 7.49 11.76
CA LEU A 174 -15.49 6.55 11.40
C LEU A 174 -15.00 5.09 11.31
N SER A 175 -13.70 4.86 11.29
CA SER A 175 -13.08 3.52 11.18
C SER A 175 -11.76 3.45 11.96
N PRO A 176 -11.78 3.72 13.27
CA PRO A 176 -10.58 3.71 14.09
C PRO A 176 -9.88 2.35 14.02
N GLY A 177 -8.57 2.37 13.77
CA GLY A 177 -7.78 1.14 13.61
C GLY A 177 -7.97 0.42 12.27
N GLU A 178 -8.56 1.05 11.25
CA GLU A 178 -8.49 0.56 9.88
C GLU A 178 -7.03 0.36 9.48
N ARG A 179 -6.73 -0.75 8.81
CA ARG A 179 -5.35 -1.13 8.50
C ARG A 179 -5.20 -1.93 7.23
N VAL A 180 -4.01 -1.86 6.64
CA VAL A 180 -3.61 -2.69 5.49
C VAL A 180 -2.90 -3.95 6.01
N ASN A 181 -3.64 -5.06 6.09
CA ASN A 181 -3.09 -6.38 6.41
C ASN A 181 -3.23 -7.38 5.24
N ILE A 182 -3.74 -6.92 4.10
CA ILE A 182 -3.86 -7.68 2.85
C ILE A 182 -2.87 -7.11 1.83
N GLU A 183 -2.22 -7.97 1.07
CA GLU A 183 -1.28 -7.54 0.03
C GLU A 183 -1.98 -6.67 -1.01
N MET A 184 -1.39 -5.50 -1.26
CA MET A 184 -1.85 -4.58 -2.30
C MET A 184 -1.54 -5.15 -3.69
N GLN A 185 -2.23 -4.65 -4.71
CA GLN A 185 -1.93 -4.99 -6.10
C GLN A 185 -1.89 -3.75 -6.96
N GLN A 186 -0.79 -3.59 -7.68
CA GLN A 186 -0.57 -2.47 -8.58
C GLN A 186 -0.79 -2.94 -10.03
N GLN A 187 -1.67 -2.26 -10.76
CA GLN A 187 -1.84 -2.46 -12.20
C GLN A 187 -2.06 -1.12 -12.91
N TYR A 188 -1.31 -0.86 -13.99
CA TYR A 188 -1.33 0.42 -14.72
C TYR A 188 -0.99 1.62 -13.82
N ASN A 189 -1.88 2.60 -13.68
CA ASN A 189 -1.75 3.70 -12.73
C ASN A 189 -2.61 3.50 -11.47
N ILE A 190 -3.15 2.30 -11.25
CA ILE A 190 -4.04 1.99 -10.14
C ILE A 190 -3.29 1.17 -9.10
N LEU A 191 -3.35 1.61 -7.84
CA LEU A 191 -3.04 0.82 -6.67
C LEU A 191 -4.35 0.34 -6.03
N THR A 192 -4.60 -0.95 -6.11
CA THR A 192 -5.73 -1.59 -5.44
C THR A 192 -5.31 -2.04 -4.04
N VAL A 193 -6.00 -1.55 -3.02
CA VAL A 193 -5.69 -1.80 -1.61
C VAL A 193 -6.92 -2.32 -0.89
N ALA A 194 -6.82 -3.47 -0.23
CA ALA A 194 -7.84 -3.92 0.70
C ALA A 194 -7.42 -3.61 2.13
N THR A 195 -8.33 -3.00 2.90
CA THR A 195 -8.14 -2.72 4.32
C THR A 195 -9.17 -3.47 5.15
N ASN A 196 -8.85 -3.61 6.43
CA ASN A 196 -9.72 -4.21 7.42
C ASN A 196 -9.85 -3.29 8.63
N VAL A 197 -11.06 -3.23 9.18
CA VAL A 197 -11.41 -2.62 10.47
C VAL A 197 -11.85 -3.77 11.37
N PRO A 198 -10.93 -4.31 12.21
CA PRO A 198 -11.29 -5.36 13.15
C PRO A 198 -12.32 -4.88 14.17
N ASP A 199 -13.29 -5.73 14.49
CA ASP A 199 -14.16 -5.55 15.66
C ASP A 199 -13.80 -6.62 16.71
N PRO A 200 -13.34 -6.22 17.91
CA PRO A 200 -13.01 -7.18 18.97
C PRO A 200 -14.24 -7.80 19.64
N ASN A 201 -15.45 -7.29 19.37
CA ASN A 201 -16.67 -7.79 19.99
C ASN A 201 -17.05 -9.17 19.44
N ALA A 202 -17.00 -10.20 20.29
CA ALA A 202 -17.36 -11.57 19.93
C ALA A 202 -18.81 -11.74 19.44
N CYS A 203 -19.68 -10.79 19.75
CA CYS A 203 -21.09 -10.80 19.31
C CYS A 203 -21.27 -10.20 17.90
N ASN A 204 -20.30 -9.43 17.40
CA ASN A 204 -20.28 -8.90 16.05
C ASN A 204 -19.30 -9.72 15.22
N VAL A 205 -19.75 -10.30 14.12
CA VAL A 205 -18.87 -11.16 13.32
C VAL A 205 -17.81 -10.32 12.62
N GLY A 206 -16.55 -10.52 13.00
CA GLY A 206 -15.33 -10.28 12.20
C GLY A 206 -14.87 -8.83 12.02
N GLY A 207 -15.77 -7.85 12.02
CA GLY A 207 -15.49 -6.48 11.55
C GLY A 207 -15.86 -6.31 10.08
N TYR A 208 -15.24 -5.36 9.39
CA TYR A 208 -15.53 -5.07 7.99
C TYR A 208 -14.28 -4.59 7.24
N GLY A 209 -14.35 -4.49 5.91
CA GLY A 209 -13.23 -3.98 5.10
C GLY A 209 -13.65 -2.96 4.05
N PHE A 210 -12.64 -2.30 3.47
CA PHE A 210 -12.78 -1.45 2.30
C PHE A 210 -11.89 -1.95 1.17
N LEU A 211 -12.35 -1.75 -0.07
CA LEU A 211 -11.52 -1.84 -1.26
C LEU A 211 -11.26 -0.44 -1.77
N TYR A 212 -9.99 -0.06 -1.88
CA TYR A 212 -9.54 1.18 -2.47
C TYR A 212 -8.93 0.96 -3.85
N ASN A 213 -9.15 1.94 -4.74
CA ASN A 213 -8.46 2.11 -6.01
C ASN A 213 -7.95 3.53 -6.06
N ILE A 214 -6.63 3.65 -5.94
CA ILE A 214 -5.95 4.93 -5.76
C ILE A 214 -5.06 5.17 -6.98
N ASP A 215 -5.07 6.39 -7.50
CA ASP A 215 -4.12 6.79 -8.53
C ASP A 215 -2.71 6.86 -7.93
N ILE A 216 -1.77 6.08 -8.47
CA ILE A 216 -0.39 6.05 -7.98
C ILE A 216 0.32 7.41 -8.13
N ASP A 217 -0.11 8.23 -9.08
CA ASP A 217 0.52 9.51 -9.37
C ASP A 217 0.13 10.57 -8.35
N THR A 218 -1.07 10.49 -7.75
CA THR A 218 -1.61 11.56 -6.89
C THR A 218 -1.96 11.11 -5.48
N GLY A 219 -2.28 9.83 -5.27
CA GLY A 219 -2.88 9.35 -4.02
C GLY A 219 -4.39 9.60 -3.92
N GLY A 220 -4.98 10.21 -4.96
CA GLY A 220 -6.41 10.53 -5.05
C GLY A 220 -7.21 9.52 -5.87
N GLY A 221 -8.42 9.94 -6.28
CA GLY A 221 -9.26 9.16 -7.19
C GLY A 221 -8.80 9.24 -8.65
N LEU A 222 -9.21 8.25 -9.44
CA LEU A 222 -8.97 8.23 -10.88
C LEU A 222 -9.98 9.09 -11.63
N SER A 223 -9.60 9.72 -12.74
CA SER A 223 -10.54 10.57 -13.50
C SER A 223 -11.75 9.83 -14.10
N THR A 224 -11.66 8.51 -14.22
CA THR A 224 -12.77 7.62 -14.64
C THR A 224 -13.58 7.06 -13.47
N ALA A 225 -13.17 7.35 -12.23
CA ALA A 225 -13.88 6.91 -11.04
C ALA A 225 -15.21 7.69 -10.88
N PRO A 226 -16.21 7.09 -10.22
CA PRO A 226 -17.43 7.80 -9.81
C PRO A 226 -17.15 9.01 -8.93
N GLU A 227 -18.20 9.79 -8.65
CA GLU A 227 -18.11 11.01 -7.82
C GLU A 227 -17.10 12.03 -8.37
N GLN A 228 -17.22 12.36 -9.66
CA GLN A 228 -16.36 13.34 -10.34
C GLN A 228 -14.86 12.97 -10.26
N GLY A 229 -14.54 11.68 -10.30
CA GLY A 229 -13.18 11.17 -10.21
C GLY A 229 -12.56 11.23 -8.81
N THR A 230 -13.37 11.47 -7.77
CA THR A 230 -12.87 11.53 -6.38
C THR A 230 -13.06 10.23 -5.61
N GLN A 231 -13.93 9.32 -6.06
CA GLN A 231 -14.15 8.06 -5.37
C GLN A 231 -12.88 7.19 -5.40
N VAL A 232 -12.38 6.85 -4.22
CA VAL A 232 -11.24 5.95 -4.04
C VAL A 232 -11.63 4.66 -3.36
N GLY A 233 -12.64 4.65 -2.48
CA GLY A 233 -12.92 3.51 -1.62
C GLY A 233 -14.37 3.08 -1.66
N VAL A 234 -14.62 1.79 -1.46
CA VAL A 234 -15.96 1.24 -1.26
C VAL A 234 -15.94 0.25 -0.10
N ARG A 235 -16.94 0.35 0.78
CA ARG A 235 -17.10 -0.62 1.86
C ARG A 235 -17.53 -1.96 1.28
N LEU A 236 -16.84 -3.01 1.75
CA LEU A 236 -17.15 -4.39 1.45
C LEU A 236 -18.12 -4.94 2.51
N SER A 237 -18.21 -6.27 2.63
CA SER A 237 -19.07 -6.97 3.61
C SER A 237 -19.12 -6.26 4.97
N THR A 238 -20.33 -6.12 5.52
CA THR A 238 -20.53 -5.42 6.79
C THR A 238 -20.12 -6.24 8.01
N ASN A 239 -19.93 -7.57 7.85
CA ASN A 239 -19.72 -8.53 8.93
C ASN A 239 -18.61 -9.56 8.59
N ALA A 240 -17.63 -9.18 7.77
CA ALA A 240 -16.49 -10.02 7.45
C ALA A 240 -15.27 -9.17 7.09
N LEU A 241 -14.09 -9.66 7.44
CA LEU A 241 -12.84 -9.07 6.98
C LEU A 241 -12.49 -9.57 5.59
N VAL A 242 -11.76 -8.77 4.84
CA VAL A 242 -11.12 -9.20 3.61
C VAL A 242 -10.01 -10.18 3.95
N ALA A 243 -10.02 -11.35 3.31
CA ALA A 243 -8.99 -12.37 3.41
C ALA A 243 -8.00 -12.32 2.23
N GLY A 244 -8.42 -11.78 1.07
CA GLY A 244 -7.55 -11.61 -0.07
C GLY A 244 -8.20 -10.87 -1.24
N ILE A 245 -7.37 -10.36 -2.13
CA ILE A 245 -7.78 -9.73 -3.39
C ILE A 245 -6.99 -10.28 -4.57
N LYS A 246 -7.65 -10.38 -5.72
CA LYS A 246 -7.03 -10.60 -7.03
C LYS A 246 -7.62 -9.73 -8.12
N VAL A 247 -6.80 -8.85 -8.67
CA VAL A 247 -7.12 -8.01 -9.82
C VAL A 247 -6.93 -8.83 -11.10
N VAL A 248 -7.96 -8.87 -11.95
CA VAL A 248 -7.96 -9.58 -13.23
C VAL A 248 -8.54 -8.72 -14.34
N LYS A 249 -8.00 -8.89 -15.55
CA LYS A 249 -8.56 -8.29 -16.77
C LYS A 249 -9.42 -9.34 -17.48
N LEU A 250 -10.70 -9.02 -17.68
CA LEU A 250 -11.64 -9.86 -18.39
C LEU A 250 -11.40 -9.80 -19.90
N VAL A 251 -11.93 -10.78 -20.63
CA VAL A 251 -11.89 -10.82 -22.11
C VAL A 251 -12.56 -9.60 -22.74
N THR A 252 -13.47 -8.94 -22.01
CA THR A 252 -14.14 -7.70 -22.41
C THR A 252 -13.22 -6.47 -22.32
N GLY A 253 -11.99 -6.62 -21.79
CA GLY A 253 -11.05 -5.54 -21.55
C GLY A 253 -11.23 -4.83 -20.21
N LYS A 254 -12.33 -5.11 -19.49
CA LYS A 254 -12.62 -4.55 -18.16
C LYS A 254 -11.72 -5.17 -17.10
N THR A 255 -11.23 -4.35 -16.18
CA THR A 255 -10.50 -4.82 -14.99
C THR A 255 -11.44 -4.91 -13.80
N VAL A 256 -11.37 -6.00 -13.05
CA VAL A 256 -12.17 -6.24 -11.84
C VAL A 256 -11.27 -6.74 -10.71
N ALA A 257 -11.67 -6.51 -9.47
CA ALA A 257 -11.07 -7.14 -8.31
C ALA A 257 -11.99 -8.27 -7.81
N ILE A 258 -11.45 -9.48 -7.75
CA ILE A 258 -12.02 -10.60 -7.03
C ILE A 258 -11.63 -10.46 -5.57
N VAL A 259 -12.61 -10.33 -4.69
CA VAL A 259 -12.40 -10.17 -3.25
C VAL A 259 -12.92 -11.41 -2.54
N THR A 260 -12.12 -12.00 -1.66
CA THR A 260 -12.53 -13.11 -0.80
C THR A 260 -12.55 -12.63 0.65
N ASP A 261 -13.63 -12.90 1.36
CA ASP A 261 -13.75 -12.55 2.78
C ASP A 261 -13.49 -13.74 3.73
N THR A 262 -13.45 -13.48 5.03
CA THR A 262 -13.21 -14.49 6.07
C THR A 262 -14.35 -15.51 6.23
N THR A 263 -15.49 -15.31 5.58
CA THR A 263 -16.58 -16.31 5.51
C THR A 263 -16.46 -17.23 4.30
N GLY A 264 -15.49 -16.96 3.41
CA GLY A 264 -15.33 -17.66 2.15
C GLY A 264 -16.21 -17.11 1.02
N THR A 265 -16.92 -16.00 1.26
CA THR A 265 -17.71 -15.35 0.21
C THR A 265 -16.77 -14.66 -0.77
N VAL A 266 -17.04 -14.85 -2.07
CA VAL A 266 -16.30 -14.21 -3.16
C VAL A 266 -17.19 -13.18 -3.83
N THR A 267 -16.73 -11.93 -3.85
CA THR A 267 -17.38 -10.83 -4.58
C THR A 267 -16.49 -10.31 -5.69
N VAL A 268 -17.11 -9.70 -6.70
CA VAL A 268 -16.41 -9.07 -7.82
C VAL A 268 -16.74 -7.59 -7.78
N GLU A 269 -15.71 -6.76 -7.63
CA GLU A 269 -15.83 -5.31 -7.66
C GLU A 269 -15.24 -4.76 -8.96
N ASP A 270 -15.98 -3.85 -9.58
CA ASP A 270 -15.50 -3.16 -10.77
C ASP A 270 -14.39 -2.17 -10.40
N LEU A 271 -13.32 -2.18 -11.19
CA LEU A 271 -12.26 -1.18 -11.05
C LEU A 271 -12.49 -0.02 -12.03
N PRO A 272 -12.13 1.21 -11.64
CA PRO A 272 -12.07 2.32 -12.59
C PRO A 272 -11.14 1.98 -13.75
N SER A 273 -11.39 2.61 -14.91
CA SER A 273 -10.53 2.41 -16.07
C SER A 273 -9.22 3.18 -15.88
N PRO A 274 -8.07 2.59 -16.22
CA PRO A 274 -6.79 3.29 -16.10
C PRO A 274 -6.77 4.54 -16.98
N THR A 275 -6.05 5.58 -16.54
CA THR A 275 -5.98 6.89 -17.19
C THR A 275 -4.54 7.19 -17.57
N GLY A 276 -4.24 7.32 -18.87
CA GLY A 276 -2.89 7.54 -19.38
C GLY A 276 -2.49 6.55 -20.47
N ALA A 277 -1.55 6.94 -21.34
CA ALA A 277 -1.21 6.29 -22.61
C ALA A 277 -0.97 4.78 -22.48
N ALA A 278 -1.32 4.07 -23.56
CA ALA A 278 -1.14 2.65 -23.81
C ALA A 278 0.03 2.01 -23.06
N ALA A 279 -0.24 0.84 -22.47
CA ALA A 279 0.73 -0.16 -22.02
C ALA A 279 2.18 0.09 -22.46
N GLY A 280 2.91 0.89 -21.69
CA GLY A 280 4.36 0.82 -21.64
C GLY A 280 4.72 -0.36 -20.77
N SER A 281 4.97 -1.51 -21.40
CA SER A 281 5.24 -2.85 -20.85
C SER A 281 4.41 -3.30 -19.64
N VAL A 282 3.79 -4.47 -19.78
CA VAL A 282 3.21 -5.19 -18.63
C VAL A 282 4.34 -5.45 -17.63
N LYS A 283 4.31 -4.76 -16.48
CA LYS A 283 5.27 -5.02 -15.39
C LYS A 283 4.84 -6.29 -14.65
N ARG A 284 5.67 -7.33 -14.75
CA ARG A 284 5.47 -8.60 -14.05
C ARG A 284 5.94 -8.42 -12.59
N THR A 285 5.02 -8.36 -11.65
CA THR A 285 5.35 -8.20 -10.21
C THR A 285 5.58 -9.53 -9.47
N MET A 286 5.27 -10.68 -10.09
CA MET A 286 5.63 -12.04 -9.61
C MET A 286 5.18 -13.14 -10.59
N TRP A 287 5.82 -14.32 -10.56
CA TRP A 287 5.29 -15.56 -11.14
C TRP A 287 5.48 -16.74 -10.19
N ARG A 288 4.55 -17.71 -10.23
CA ARG A 288 4.63 -19.01 -9.56
C ARG A 288 4.29 -20.08 -10.60
N GLU A 289 5.19 -21.01 -10.90
CA GLU A 289 4.86 -22.20 -11.69
C GLU A 289 3.95 -23.09 -10.85
N ILE A 290 2.91 -23.58 -11.50
CA ILE A 290 2.13 -24.71 -11.02
C ILE A 290 2.59 -25.87 -11.90
N PHE A 291 3.27 -26.84 -11.30
CA PHE A 291 3.48 -28.14 -11.94
C PHE A 291 2.23 -28.98 -11.67
N ASP A 292 1.73 -29.62 -12.72
CA ASP A 292 0.73 -30.68 -12.63
C ASP A 292 1.35 -31.97 -12.06
#